data_AF-A0A3N5GIT4-F1
#
_entry.id   AF-A0A3N5GIT4-F1
#
_cell.length_a   1.000
_cell.length_b   1.000
_cell.length_c   1.000
_cell.angle_alpha   90.00
_cell.angle_beta   90.00
_cell.angle_gamma   90.00
#
_symmetry.space_group_name_H-M   'P 1'
#
loop_
_entity.id
_entity.type
_entity.pdbx_description
1 polymer ?
#
loop_
_entity_poly.entity_id
_entity_poly.type
_entity_poly.pdbx_seq_one_letter_code
_entity_poly.pdbx_strand_id
1 'polypeptide(L)' 'MLDVKLLGPGCARCYSLEHVAAAALETLLAEQPELEVAFEHLKDILEFERYPVFFTPALVVNE' A
#
# COMPACT_ATOMS: atom_id res chain seq x y z
N MET A 1 -4.12 13.37 5.55
CA MET A 1 -3.50 12.06 5.80
C MET A 1 -3.92 11.11 4.70
N LEU A 2 -2.97 10.53 3.98
CA LEU A 2 -3.15 9.51 2.96
C LEU A 2 -2.85 8.15 3.59
N ASP A 3 -3.85 7.27 3.67
CA ASP A 3 -3.68 5.91 4.19
C ASP A 3 -3.50 4.95 3.01
N VAL A 4 -2.37 4.26 2.96
CA VAL A 4 -2.01 3.33 1.90
C VAL A 4 -1.70 1.97 2.50
N LYS A 5 -2.41 0.93 2.06
CA LYS A 5 -2.19 -0.45 2.49
C LYS A 5 -1.87 -1.35 1.32
N LEU A 6 -0.81 -2.14 1.46
CA LEU A 6 -0.45 -3.21 0.54
C LEU A 6 -0.89 -4.53 1.14
N LEU A 7 -1.80 -5.21 0.47
CA LEU A 7 -2.29 -6.53 0.86
C LEU A 7 -1.50 -7.58 0.07
N GLY A 8 -0.72 -8.40 0.77
CA GLY A 8 -0.10 -9.56 0.15
C GLY A 8 0.76 -10.36 1.12
N PRO A 9 0.89 -11.69 0.95
CA PRO A 9 1.59 -12.57 1.90
C PRO A 9 3.13 -12.42 1.86
N GLY A 10 3.68 -11.42 1.17
CA GLY A 10 5.13 -11.19 1.09
C GLY A 10 5.87 -12.02 0.03
N CYS A 11 5.33 -12.10 -1.19
CA CYS A 11 6.04 -12.70 -2.34
C CYS A 11 6.83 -11.64 -3.15
N ALA A 12 7.60 -12.07 -4.16
CA ALA A 12 8.41 -11.17 -4.99
C ALA A 12 7.58 -10.04 -5.65
N ARG A 13 6.33 -10.33 -6.05
CA ARG A 13 5.43 -9.31 -6.62
C ARG A 13 4.92 -8.33 -5.56
N CYS A 14 4.70 -8.77 -4.32
CA CYS A 14 4.33 -7.89 -3.21
C CYS A 14 5.42 -6.85 -2.97
N TYR A 15 6.68 -7.29 -2.86
CA TYR A 15 7.81 -6.37 -2.66
C TYR A 15 8.08 -5.47 -3.87
N SER A 16 7.80 -5.96 -5.08
CA SER A 16 7.89 -5.12 -6.28
C SER A 16 6.84 -4.00 -6.25
N LEU A 17 5.59 -4.31 -5.86
CA LEU A 17 4.54 -3.31 -5.70
C LEU A 17 4.85 -2.34 -4.56
N GLU A 18 5.38 -2.83 -3.44
CA GLU A 18 5.80 -2.03 -2.29
C GLU A 18 6.85 -0.97 -2.71
N HIS A 19 7.86 -1.39 -3.47
CA HIS A 19 8.90 -0.48 -3.94
C HIS A 19 8.36 0.62 -4.86
N VAL A 20 7.47 0.26 -5.81
CA VAL A 20 6.86 1.23 -6.72
C VAL A 20 5.92 2.17 -5.97
N ALA A 21 5.14 1.67 -5.01
CA ALA A 21 4.26 2.49 -4.18
C ALA A 21 5.06 3.47 -3.31
N ALA A 22 6.16 3.03 -2.69
CA ALA A 22 7.05 3.90 -1.93
C ALA A 22 7.65 5.01 -2.80
N ALA A 23 8.14 4.69 -4.01
CA ALA A 23 8.66 5.70 -4.94
C ALA A 23 7.60 6.73 -5.37
N ALA A 24 6.35 6.29 -5.56
CA ALA A 24 5.24 7.20 -5.85
C ALA A 24 4.93 8.11 -4.64
N LEU A 25 4.97 7.58 -3.42
CA LEU A 25 4.81 8.37 -2.20
C LEU A 25 5.92 9.39 -2.00
N GLU A 26 7.18 9.03 -2.28
CA GLU A 26 8.30 9.98 -2.26
C GLU A 26 8.08 11.15 -3.23
N THR A 27 7.58 10.85 -4.44
CA THR A 27 7.25 11.88 -5.43
C THR A 27 6.14 12.80 -4.92
N LEU A 28 5.08 12.25 -4.33
CA LEU A 28 3.98 13.03 -3.77
C LEU A 28 4.42 13.91 -2.59
N LEU A 29 5.27 13.39 -1.71
CA LEU A 29 5.81 14.15 -0.57
C LEU A 29 6.74 15.28 -1.03
N ALA A 30 7.46 15.12 -2.14
CA ALA A 30 8.26 16.18 -2.72
C ALA A 30 7.40 17.32 -3.28
N GLU A 31 6.23 17.00 -3.83
CA GLU A 31 5.26 17.98 -4.34
C GLU A 31 4.42 18.61 -3.22
N GLN A 32 4.14 17.86 -2.15
CA GLN A 32 3.28 18.24 -1.02
C GLN A 32 3.95 17.87 0.31
N PRO A 33 4.90 18.68 0.81
CA PRO A 33 5.67 18.37 2.02
C PRO A 33 4.82 18.23 3.29
N GLU A 34 3.66 18.89 3.36
CA GLU A 34 2.71 18.78 4.47
C GLU A 34 1.78 17.55 4.40
N LEU A 35 1.89 16.72 3.36
CA LEU A 35 1.06 15.52 3.23
C LEU A 35 1.50 14.45 4.24
N GLU A 36 0.67 14.21 5.24
CA GLU A 36 0.86 13.05 6.13
C GLU A 36 0.49 11.76 5.39
N VAL A 37 1.37 10.75 5.44
CA VAL A 37 1.17 9.44 4.80
C VAL A 37 1.37 8.32 5.82
N ALA A 38 0.45 7.36 5.84
CA ALA A 38 0.63 6.08 6.51
C ALA A 38 0.74 4.98 5.44
N PHE A 39 1.80 4.17 5.51
CA PHE A 39 2.01 3.04 4.60
C PHE A 39 2.17 1.74 5.38
N GLU A 40 1.34 0.75 5.10
CA GLU A 40 1.34 -0.55 5.78
C GLU A 40 1.34 -1.71 4.79
N HIS A 41 2.16 -2.73 5.04
CA HIS A 41 2.13 -4.00 4.30
C HIS A 41 1.42 -5.06 5.14
N LEU A 42 0.12 -5.25 4.89
CA LEU A 42 -0.69 -6.29 5.49
C LEU A 42 -0.33 -7.64 4.87
N LYS A 43 0.21 -8.54 5.70
CA LYS A 43 0.62 -9.90 5.31
C LYS A 43 -0.35 -10.99 5.78
N ASP A 44 -1.21 -10.66 6.73
CA ASP A 44 -2.21 -11.60 7.23
C ASP A 44 -3.38 -11.69 6.24
N ILE A 45 -3.55 -12.88 5.66
CA ILE A 45 -4.58 -13.16 4.67
C ILE A 45 -5.98 -12.98 5.26
N LEU A 46 -6.15 -13.23 6.56
CA LEU A 46 -7.44 -13.06 7.24
C LEU A 46 -7.90 -11.60 7.26
N GLU A 47 -6.95 -10.65 7.25
CA GLU A 47 -7.27 -9.22 7.19
C GLU A 47 -7.72 -8.79 5.78
N PHE A 48 -7.41 -9.56 4.72
CA PHE A 48 -7.71 -9.16 3.33
C PHE A 48 -9.21 -9.15 3.03
N GLU A 49 -9.99 -9.99 3.72
CA GLU A 49 -11.44 -10.10 3.54
C GLU A 49 -12.18 -8.80 3.88
N ARG A 50 -11.55 -7.89 4.63
CA ARG A 50 -12.07 -6.58 5.00
C ARG A 50 -12.11 -5.60 3.82
N TYR A 51 -11.43 -5.94 2.72
CA TYR A 51 -11.21 -5.06 1.58
C TYR A 51 -11.91 -5.57 0.33
N PRO A 52 -12.49 -4.69 -0.51
CA PRO A 52 -13.19 -5.08 -1.73
C PRO A 52 -12.22 -5.42 -2.88
N VAL A 53 -11.30 -6.34 -2.62
CA VAL A 53 -10.26 -6.79 -3.58
C VAL A 53 -10.46 -8.26 -3.90
N PHE A 54 -10.27 -8.63 -5.17
CA PHE A 54 -10.41 -10.01 -5.61
C PHE A 54 -9.05 -10.73 -5.78
N PHE A 55 -7.95 -9.97 -5.90
CA PHE A 55 -6.62 -10.51 -6.18
C PHE A 55 -5.54 -9.81 -5.34
N THR A 56 -4.51 -10.56 -4.94
CA THR A 56 -3.30 -10.03 -4.30
C THR A 56 -2.06 -10.25 -5.19
N PRO A 57 -1.04 -9.37 -5.15
CA PRO A 57 -0.95 -8.20 -4.28
C PRO A 57 -1.90 -7.07 -4.72
N ALA A 58 -2.51 -6.39 -3.74
CA ALA A 58 -3.39 -5.25 -3.96
C ALA A 58 -2.86 -4.03 -3.20
N LEU A 59 -3.12 -2.84 -3.75
CA LEU A 59 -2.86 -1.56 -3.09
C LEU A 59 -4.21 -0.90 -2.84
N VAL A 60 -4.52 -0.62 -1.58
CA VAL A 60 -5.73 0.08 -1.15
C VAL A 60 -5.32 1.46 -0.65
N VAL A 61 -6.11 2.48 -1.02
CA VAL A 61 -5.83 3.87 -0.70
C VAL A 61 -7.10 4.52 -0.18
N ASN A 62 -7.05 5.12 1.01
CA ASN A 62 -8.17 5.81 1.66
C ASN A 62 -9.46 4.97 1.72
N GLU A 63 -9.32 3.77 2.27
CA GLU A 63 -10.39 2.82 2.62
C GLU A 63 -11.37 3.29 3.70
#